data_AF-A0A2H0T764-F1
#
_entry.id   AF-A0A2H0T764-F1
#
_cell.length_a   1.000
_cell.length_b   1.000
_cell.length_c   1.000
_cell.angle_alpha   90.00
_cell.angle_beta   90.00
_cell.angle_gamma   90.00
#
_symmetry.space_group_name_H-M   'P 1'
#
loop_
_entity.id
_entity.type
_entity.pdbx_description
1 polymer ?
#
loop_
_entity_poly.entity_id
_entity_poly.type
_entity_poly.pdbx_seq_one_letter_code
_entity_poly.pdbx_strand_id
1 'polypeptide(L)'
;MANYRYKNFAEGYIYHIYNRGNNKQNIFLDEDDYKFFILRLKQNLGLEEKKPRLMRMMPSNSFFVLSYSLLPNHFHFIIKQNKNIPTSYLMTKLCTSYSMYFNKKYETVGHVFQGRFKQKTIEKDSYLLWLSAYIHQNPRLHKITENIIEYNWSSYKEYQWKNNPDNICQTNFILEMFKDVEEYRNFVENNYNVLEKNKKIKKFCDE
;
A
#
# COMPACT_ATOMS: atom_id res chain seq x y z
N MET A 1 -9.26 -28.46 2.88
CA MET A 1 -8.32 -27.46 2.32
C MET A 1 -9.15 -26.34 1.72
N ALA A 2 -9.11 -25.12 2.27
CA ALA A 2 -9.92 -24.02 1.78
C ALA A 2 -9.41 -23.59 0.40
N ASN A 3 -10.28 -23.73 -0.62
CA ASN A 3 -10.02 -23.26 -1.97
C ASN A 3 -9.78 -21.74 -1.95
N TYR A 4 -8.53 -21.31 -2.15
CA TYR A 4 -8.13 -19.92 -2.43
C TYR A 4 -8.60 -19.45 -3.83
N ARG A 5 -9.80 -19.85 -4.23
CA ARG A 5 -10.42 -19.47 -5.52
C ARG A 5 -11.06 -18.09 -5.33
N TYR A 6 -10.48 -17.10 -6.03
CA TYR A 6 -11.01 -15.77 -6.32
C TYR A 6 -12.02 -15.20 -5.30
N LYS A 7 -11.56 -14.36 -4.35
CA LYS A 7 -12.52 -13.43 -3.74
C LYS A 7 -12.85 -12.38 -4.80
N ASN A 8 -14.14 -12.25 -5.09
CA ASN A 8 -14.63 -11.30 -6.09
C ASN A 8 -14.30 -9.87 -5.63
N PHE A 9 -13.60 -9.14 -6.50
CA PHE A 9 -13.46 -7.70 -6.37
C PHE A 9 -14.80 -7.05 -6.69
N ALA A 10 -15.27 -6.17 -5.83
CA ALA A 10 -16.58 -5.55 -5.95
C ALA A 10 -16.49 -4.05 -5.63
N GLU A 11 -17.32 -3.28 -6.30
CA GLU A 11 -17.47 -1.85 -6.05
C GLU A 11 -17.96 -1.59 -4.62
N GLY A 12 -17.40 -0.57 -3.97
CA GLY A 12 -17.68 -0.19 -2.58
C GLY A 12 -16.80 -0.87 -1.54
N TYR A 13 -16.15 -1.99 -1.88
CA TYR A 13 -15.38 -2.79 -0.92
C TYR A 13 -13.96 -2.23 -0.71
N ILE A 14 -13.43 -2.50 0.48
CA ILE A 14 -12.08 -2.14 0.90
C ILE A 14 -11.24 -3.40 1.03
N TYR A 15 -10.00 -3.34 0.55
CA TYR A 15 -9.07 -4.46 0.53
C TYR A 15 -7.73 -4.07 1.14
N HIS A 16 -7.22 -4.94 2.01
CA HIS A 16 -5.79 -5.00 2.30
C HIS A 16 -5.10 -5.72 1.15
N ILE A 17 -4.18 -5.07 0.48
CA ILE A 17 -3.38 -5.61 -0.62
C ILE A 17 -1.91 -5.60 -0.23
N TYR A 18 -1.20 -6.69 -0.48
CA TYR A 18 0.22 -6.77 -0.19
C TYR A 18 0.94 -7.73 -1.13
N ASN A 19 2.21 -7.47 -1.39
CA ASN A 19 3.09 -8.38 -2.12
C ASN A 19 4.53 -8.20 -1.64
N ARG A 20 5.37 -9.20 -1.90
CA ARG A 20 6.78 -9.21 -1.50
C ARG A 20 7.69 -9.73 -2.59
N GLY A 21 8.97 -9.43 -2.44
CA GLY A 21 10.02 -9.91 -3.33
C GLY A 21 10.08 -11.42 -3.39
N ASN A 22 10.36 -11.94 -4.57
CA ASN A 22 10.67 -13.35 -4.74
C ASN A 22 11.86 -13.72 -3.85
N ASN A 23 11.82 -14.89 -3.20
CA ASN A 23 12.81 -15.28 -2.18
C ASN A 23 13.00 -14.27 -1.04
N LYS A 24 11.99 -13.42 -0.75
CA LYS A 24 12.06 -12.32 0.23
C LYS A 24 13.15 -11.29 -0.06
N GLN A 25 13.66 -11.24 -1.30
CA GLN A 25 14.66 -10.28 -1.71
C GLN A 25 14.13 -8.85 -1.63
N ASN A 26 15.04 -7.88 -1.47
CA ASN A 26 14.67 -6.49 -1.62
C ASN A 26 14.23 -6.22 -3.07
N ILE A 27 13.08 -5.58 -3.19
CA ILE A 27 12.50 -5.12 -4.44
C ILE A 27 12.69 -3.63 -4.64
N PHE A 28 12.97 -2.85 -3.59
CA PHE A 28 13.42 -1.47 -3.67
C PHE A 28 14.84 -1.40 -3.10
N LEU A 29 15.82 -1.16 -3.97
CA LEU A 29 17.25 -1.16 -3.63
C LEU A 29 17.78 0.26 -3.45
N ASP A 30 17.18 1.25 -4.11
CA ASP A 30 17.50 2.67 -3.96
C ASP A 30 16.24 3.54 -3.98
N GLU A 31 16.40 4.86 -3.84
CA GLU A 31 15.27 5.79 -3.84
C GLU A 31 14.51 5.85 -5.17
N ASP A 32 15.19 5.65 -6.30
CA ASP A 32 14.57 5.77 -7.63
C ASP A 32 13.58 4.65 -7.87
N ASP A 33 13.81 3.48 -7.26
CA ASP A 33 12.88 2.38 -7.24
C ASP A 33 11.54 2.77 -6.59
N TYR A 34 11.61 3.38 -5.39
CA TYR A 34 10.42 3.85 -4.69
C TYR A 34 9.72 4.98 -5.47
N LYS A 35 10.48 5.95 -5.98
CA LYS A 35 9.96 7.07 -6.79
C LYS A 35 9.24 6.54 -8.03
N PHE A 36 9.83 5.57 -8.74
CA PHE A 36 9.21 4.97 -9.91
C PHE A 36 7.92 4.22 -9.54
N PHE A 37 7.92 3.45 -8.46
CA PHE A 37 6.72 2.73 -8.02
C PHE A 37 5.57 3.69 -7.66
N ILE A 38 5.86 4.75 -6.90
CA ILE A 38 4.89 5.79 -6.55
C ILE A 38 4.41 6.55 -7.79
N LEU A 39 5.31 6.92 -8.71
CA LEU A 39 4.94 7.54 -9.98
C LEU A 39 3.98 6.66 -10.78
N ARG A 40 4.27 5.36 -10.89
CA ARG A 40 3.39 4.40 -11.56
C ARG A 40 2.06 4.26 -10.86
N LEU A 41 2.02 4.29 -9.53
CA LEU A 41 0.77 4.31 -8.78
C LEU A 41 -0.04 5.57 -9.12
N LYS A 42 0.54 6.78 -8.98
CA LYS A 42 -0.11 8.06 -9.30
C LYS A 42 -0.65 8.09 -10.73
N GLN A 43 0.14 7.65 -11.70
CA GLN A 43 -0.26 7.52 -13.11
C GLN A 43 -1.46 6.59 -13.31
N ASN A 44 -1.50 5.44 -12.63
CA ASN A 44 -2.64 4.52 -12.71
C ASN A 44 -3.88 5.07 -12.01
N LEU A 45 -3.72 5.83 -10.92
CA LEU A 45 -4.81 6.51 -10.21
C LEU A 45 -5.32 7.76 -10.94
N GLY A 46 -4.61 8.24 -11.96
CA GLY A 46 -4.94 9.49 -12.65
C GLY A 46 -4.56 10.75 -11.88
N LEU A 47 -3.65 10.63 -10.91
CA LEU A 47 -3.11 11.73 -10.10
C LEU A 47 -1.86 12.37 -10.71
N GLU A 48 -1.35 11.80 -11.80
CA GLU A 48 -0.18 12.29 -12.52
C GLU A 48 -0.55 12.53 -13.99
N GLU A 49 -0.34 13.76 -14.46
CA GLU A 49 -0.62 14.17 -15.83
C GLU A 49 0.36 13.54 -16.81
N LYS A 50 1.64 13.46 -16.43
CA LYS A 50 2.69 12.87 -17.26
C LYS A 50 2.62 11.35 -17.20
N LYS A 51 2.14 10.74 -18.28
CA LYS A 51 2.06 9.28 -18.44
C LYS A 51 2.62 8.82 -19.78
N PRO A 52 3.07 7.56 -19.92
CA PRO A 52 3.44 7.02 -21.22
C PRO A 52 2.26 7.07 -22.18
N ARG A 53 2.53 7.37 -23.46
CA ARG A 53 1.50 7.46 -24.51
C ARG A 53 0.62 6.21 -24.61
N LEU A 54 1.20 5.03 -24.42
CA LEU A 54 0.51 3.74 -24.52
C LEU A 54 -0.22 3.33 -23.23
N MET A 55 -0.16 4.14 -22.16
CA MET A 55 -0.82 3.80 -20.91
C MET A 55 -2.32 4.10 -20.98
N ARG A 56 -3.13 3.03 -20.99
CA ARG A 56 -4.59 3.13 -20.85
C ARG A 56 -4.95 3.70 -19.47
N MET A 57 -5.69 4.81 -19.46
CA MET A 57 -6.21 5.39 -18.22
C MET A 57 -7.37 4.56 -17.69
N MET A 58 -7.46 4.52 -16.36
CA MET A 58 -8.66 4.10 -15.68
C MET A 58 -9.54 5.35 -15.47
N PRO A 59 -10.88 5.20 -15.42
CA PRO A 59 -11.75 6.30 -15.05
C PRO A 59 -11.28 6.93 -13.74
N SER A 60 -11.36 8.26 -13.66
CA SER A 60 -10.99 8.99 -12.44
C SER A 60 -11.76 8.44 -11.23
N ASN A 61 -11.11 8.44 -10.06
CA ASN A 61 -11.68 7.95 -8.81
C ASN A 61 -12.09 6.47 -8.81
N SER A 62 -11.60 5.64 -9.75
CA SER A 62 -11.85 4.17 -9.73
C SER A 62 -11.39 3.49 -8.45
N PHE A 63 -10.33 4.02 -7.82
CA PHE A 63 -9.76 3.50 -6.60
C PHE A 63 -9.37 4.64 -5.67
N PHE A 64 -9.58 4.46 -4.37
CA PHE A 64 -8.97 5.30 -3.34
C PHE A 64 -7.94 4.49 -2.57
N VAL A 65 -6.71 4.97 -2.54
CA VAL A 65 -5.71 4.47 -1.60
C VAL A 65 -6.03 5.12 -0.26
N LEU A 66 -6.24 4.31 0.77
CA LEU A 66 -6.51 4.81 2.12
C LEU A 66 -5.20 4.90 2.91
N SER A 67 -4.36 3.87 2.86
CA SER A 67 -3.03 3.89 3.49
C SER A 67 -2.04 3.05 2.68
N TYR A 68 -0.74 3.38 2.76
CA TYR A 68 0.31 2.53 2.21
C TYR A 68 1.63 2.59 2.99
N SER A 69 2.45 1.55 2.80
CA SER A 69 3.84 1.52 3.22
C SER A 69 4.63 0.62 2.27
N LEU A 70 5.73 1.14 1.72
CA LEU A 70 6.67 0.44 0.85
C LEU A 70 7.92 0.13 1.69
N LEU A 71 8.20 -1.14 1.93
CA LEU A 71 9.38 -1.63 2.64
C LEU A 71 10.36 -2.23 1.63
N PRO A 72 11.67 -2.31 1.93
CA PRO A 72 12.67 -2.76 0.97
C PRO A 72 12.29 -4.04 0.21
N ASN A 73 11.71 -5.04 0.88
CA ASN A 73 11.33 -6.32 0.26
C ASN A 73 9.82 -6.53 0.07
N HIS A 74 8.94 -5.61 0.44
CA HIS A 74 7.49 -5.79 0.30
C HIS A 74 6.70 -4.49 0.38
N PHE A 75 5.42 -4.52 0.05
CA PHE A 75 4.54 -3.35 0.19
C PHE A 75 3.18 -3.74 0.74
N HIS A 76 2.52 -2.76 1.36
CA HIS A 76 1.15 -2.84 1.84
C HIS A 76 0.32 -1.65 1.33
N PHE A 77 -0.92 -1.94 0.94
CA PHE A 77 -1.93 -0.96 0.60
C PHE A 77 -3.25 -1.29 1.28
N ILE A 78 -3.99 -0.25 1.65
CA ILE A 78 -5.44 -0.33 1.86
C ILE A 78 -6.08 0.38 0.68
N ILE A 79 -6.89 -0.33 -0.11
CA ILE A 79 -7.52 0.22 -1.32
C ILE A 79 -9.02 0.03 -1.23
N LYS A 80 -9.77 1.12 -1.41
CA LYS A 80 -11.21 1.08 -1.67
C LYS A 80 -11.44 1.06 -3.17
N GLN A 81 -12.19 0.07 -3.65
CA GLN A 81 -12.66 0.01 -5.03
C GLN A 81 -13.94 0.83 -5.16
N ASN A 82 -13.95 1.84 -6.00
CA ASN A 82 -15.10 2.75 -6.13
C ASN A 82 -15.88 2.60 -7.43
N LYS A 83 -15.37 1.79 -8.37
CA LYS A 83 -16.01 1.53 -9.65
C LYS A 83 -15.92 0.04 -9.99
N ASN A 84 -16.68 -0.40 -10.98
CA ASN A 84 -16.63 -1.75 -11.53
C ASN A 84 -15.36 -2.03 -12.36
N ILE A 85 -14.19 -1.68 -11.83
CA ILE A 85 -12.88 -2.11 -12.31
C ILE A 85 -12.21 -2.80 -11.13
N PRO A 86 -11.84 -4.07 -11.25
CA PRO A 86 -11.33 -4.82 -10.11
C PRO A 86 -9.98 -4.28 -9.66
N THR A 87 -9.74 -4.24 -8.35
CA THR A 87 -8.45 -3.81 -7.78
C THR A 87 -7.29 -4.66 -8.31
N SER A 88 -7.54 -5.91 -8.70
CA SER A 88 -6.55 -6.74 -9.39
C SER A 88 -6.02 -6.13 -10.69
N TYR A 89 -6.82 -5.36 -11.41
CA TYR A 89 -6.40 -4.69 -12.63
C TYR A 89 -5.38 -3.58 -12.34
N LEU A 90 -5.64 -2.74 -11.33
CA LEU A 90 -4.68 -1.74 -10.83
C LEU A 90 -3.36 -2.41 -10.41
N MET A 91 -3.45 -3.46 -9.58
CA MET A 91 -2.27 -4.15 -9.07
C MET A 91 -1.47 -4.87 -10.14
N THR A 92 -2.15 -5.45 -11.14
CA THR A 92 -1.47 -6.09 -12.28
C THR A 92 -0.66 -5.07 -13.06
N LYS A 93 -1.25 -3.91 -13.39
CA LYS A 93 -0.53 -2.84 -14.10
C LYS A 93 0.65 -2.32 -13.30
N LEU A 94 0.46 -2.06 -12.02
CA LEU A 94 1.51 -1.54 -11.13
C LEU A 94 2.68 -2.52 -11.01
N CYS A 95 2.43 -3.75 -10.57
CA CYS A 95 3.47 -4.77 -10.38
C CYS A 95 4.17 -5.14 -11.69
N THR A 96 3.45 -5.19 -12.82
CA THR A 96 4.05 -5.49 -14.13
C THR A 96 4.99 -4.38 -14.56
N SER A 97 4.52 -3.12 -14.52
CA SER A 97 5.34 -1.97 -14.90
C SER A 97 6.59 -1.84 -14.03
N TYR A 98 6.46 -2.13 -12.73
CA TYR A 98 7.59 -2.15 -11.81
C TYR A 98 8.57 -3.27 -12.08
N SER A 99 8.08 -4.51 -12.30
CA SER A 99 8.95 -5.65 -12.58
C SER A 99 9.77 -5.45 -13.86
N MET A 100 9.15 -4.84 -14.89
CA MET A 100 9.86 -4.48 -16.13
C MET A 100 10.94 -3.42 -15.89
N TYR A 101 10.63 -2.40 -15.09
CA TYR A 101 11.60 -1.37 -14.71
C TYR A 101 12.77 -1.96 -13.91
N PHE A 102 12.48 -2.73 -12.87
CA PHE A 102 13.46 -3.36 -12.00
C PHE A 102 14.41 -4.26 -12.80
N ASN A 103 13.86 -5.18 -13.61
CA ASN A 103 14.66 -6.09 -14.43
C ASN A 103 15.52 -5.35 -15.45
N LYS A 104 15.01 -4.25 -16.03
CA LYS A 104 15.79 -3.42 -16.94
C LYS A 104 16.92 -2.67 -16.22
N LYS A 105 16.64 -2.11 -15.04
CA LYS A 105 17.59 -1.29 -14.28
C LYS A 105 18.74 -2.11 -13.69
N TYR A 106 18.42 -3.30 -13.17
CA TYR A 106 19.38 -4.17 -12.49
C TYR A 106 19.88 -5.32 -13.36
N GLU A 107 19.56 -5.31 -14.66
CA GLU A 107 19.97 -6.33 -15.63
C GLU A 107 19.59 -7.77 -15.21
N THR A 108 18.47 -7.91 -14.50
CA THR A 108 17.95 -9.20 -14.03
C THR A 108 16.87 -9.75 -14.95
N VAL A 109 16.61 -11.04 -14.86
CA VAL A 109 15.49 -11.73 -15.53
C VAL A 109 14.63 -12.47 -14.51
N GLY A 110 13.38 -12.76 -14.88
CA GLY A 110 12.46 -13.54 -14.07
C GLY A 110 11.57 -12.73 -13.14
N HIS A 111 11.06 -13.39 -12.09
CA HIS A 111 10.05 -12.83 -11.20
C HIS A 111 10.68 -11.95 -10.10
N VAL A 112 10.27 -10.68 -10.09
CA VAL A 112 10.62 -9.72 -9.01
C VAL A 112 9.81 -10.00 -7.75
N PHE A 113 8.50 -10.27 -7.90
CA PHE A 113 7.58 -10.57 -6.81
C PHE A 113 7.37 -12.08 -6.61
N GLN A 114 7.00 -12.49 -5.39
CA GLN A 114 6.63 -13.87 -5.05
C GLN A 114 5.23 -14.22 -5.56
N GLY A 115 5.04 -14.15 -6.89
CA GLY A 115 3.79 -14.44 -7.58
C GLY A 115 2.77 -13.29 -7.52
N ARG A 116 1.49 -13.67 -7.52
CA ARG A 116 0.38 -12.71 -7.46
C ARG A 116 0.33 -12.04 -6.09
N PHE A 117 -0.05 -10.77 -6.07
CA PHE A 117 -0.33 -10.06 -4.83
C PHE A 117 -1.41 -10.80 -4.03
N LYS A 118 -1.34 -10.67 -2.70
CA LYS A 118 -2.33 -11.18 -1.77
C LYS A 118 -3.35 -10.10 -1.45
N GLN A 119 -4.56 -10.53 -1.12
CA GLN A 119 -5.65 -9.63 -0.78
C GLN A 119 -6.52 -10.18 0.35
N LYS A 120 -7.06 -9.26 1.15
CA LYS A 120 -8.07 -9.56 2.17
C LYS A 120 -9.10 -8.44 2.21
N THR A 121 -10.37 -8.80 2.03
CA THR A 121 -11.51 -7.90 2.24
C THR A 121 -11.55 -7.40 3.68
N ILE A 122 -11.81 -6.10 3.84
CA ILE A 122 -11.99 -5.41 5.11
C ILE A 122 -13.49 -5.15 5.28
N GLU A 123 -14.09 -5.78 6.27
CA GLU A 123 -15.55 -5.73 6.51
C GLU A 123 -15.92 -4.94 7.77
N LYS A 124 -14.94 -4.63 8.62
CA LYS A 124 -15.16 -3.94 9.90
C LYS A 124 -14.26 -2.72 10.01
N ASP A 125 -14.86 -1.62 10.41
CA ASP A 125 -14.21 -0.35 10.71
C ASP A 125 -13.08 -0.49 11.72
N SER A 126 -13.31 -1.24 12.81
CA SER A 126 -12.24 -1.50 13.79
C SER A 126 -11.03 -2.20 13.15
N TYR A 127 -11.25 -3.15 12.24
CA TYR A 127 -10.16 -3.80 11.51
C TYR A 127 -9.44 -2.84 10.55
N LEU A 128 -10.18 -1.94 9.89
CA LEU A 128 -9.61 -0.89 9.04
C LEU A 128 -8.66 0.01 9.83
N LEU A 129 -9.10 0.51 10.99
CA LEU A 129 -8.30 1.40 11.86
C LEU A 129 -7.00 0.72 12.31
N TRP A 130 -7.11 -0.49 12.87
CA TRP A 130 -5.96 -1.26 13.32
C TRP A 130 -4.98 -1.61 12.20
N LEU A 131 -5.49 -1.92 11.00
CA LEU A 131 -4.65 -2.19 9.84
C LEU A 131 -3.93 -0.93 9.34
N SER A 132 -4.61 0.23 9.35
CA SER A 132 -3.98 1.51 9.00
C SER A 132 -2.79 1.81 9.91
N ALA A 133 -3.01 1.71 11.24
CA ALA A 133 -1.94 1.87 12.23
C ALA A 133 -0.81 0.84 12.04
N TYR A 134 -1.16 -0.42 11.78
CA TYR A 134 -0.17 -1.44 11.48
C TYR A 134 0.71 -1.04 10.29
N ILE A 135 0.11 -0.69 9.16
CA ILE A 135 0.83 -0.34 7.91
C ILE A 135 1.75 0.86 8.13
N HIS A 136 1.32 1.88 8.86
CA HIS A 136 2.19 3.03 9.17
C HIS A 136 3.31 2.70 10.15
N GLN A 137 3.09 1.76 11.07
CA GLN A 137 4.13 1.26 11.97
C GLN A 137 5.07 0.24 11.32
N ASN A 138 4.79 -0.26 10.11
CA ASN A 138 5.63 -1.29 9.47
C ASN A 138 7.12 -0.90 9.37
N PRO A 139 7.50 0.32 8.94
CA PRO A 139 8.89 0.71 8.89
C PRO A 139 9.61 0.54 10.23
N ARG A 140 8.93 0.84 11.34
CA ARG A 140 9.46 0.66 12.70
C ARG A 140 9.43 -0.78 13.17
N LEU A 141 8.35 -1.51 12.88
CA LEU A 141 8.21 -2.94 13.21
C LEU A 141 9.27 -3.80 12.52
N HIS A 142 9.72 -3.40 11.33
CA HIS A 142 10.79 -4.03 10.55
C HIS A 142 12.17 -3.38 10.79
N LYS A 143 12.29 -2.49 11.78
CA LYS A 143 13.56 -1.85 12.21
C LYS A 143 14.27 -1.06 11.11
N ILE A 144 13.50 -0.44 10.21
CA ILE A 144 14.01 0.42 9.13
C ILE A 144 14.19 1.86 9.62
N THR A 145 13.29 2.33 10.49
CA THR A 145 13.38 3.63 11.17
C THR A 145 12.79 3.54 12.57
N GLU A 146 13.25 4.37 13.51
CA GLU A 146 12.57 4.55 14.79
C GLU A 146 11.44 5.58 14.70
N ASN A 147 11.57 6.56 13.81
CA ASN A 147 10.60 7.63 13.62
C ASN A 147 9.83 7.42 12.31
N ILE A 148 8.58 6.96 12.42
CA ILE A 148 7.74 6.67 11.24
C ILE A 148 7.35 7.94 10.46
N ILE A 149 7.39 9.12 11.09
CA ILE A 149 7.17 10.39 10.40
C ILE A 149 8.35 10.74 9.47
N GLU A 150 9.53 10.17 9.65
CA GLU A 150 10.70 10.44 8.79
C GLU A 150 10.76 9.49 7.58
N TYR A 151 9.99 8.40 7.61
CA TYR A 151 9.98 7.43 6.53
C TYR A 151 9.17 7.92 5.33
N ASN A 152 9.88 8.32 4.27
CA ASN A 152 9.28 8.91 3.06
C ASN A 152 8.38 7.92 2.28
N TRP A 153 8.59 6.62 2.43
CA TRP A 153 7.92 5.61 1.60
C TRP A 153 6.67 5.03 2.25
N SER A 154 6.00 5.82 3.08
CA SER A 154 4.72 5.49 3.69
C SER A 154 3.79 6.70 3.65
N SER A 155 2.49 6.42 3.59
CA SER A 155 1.47 7.45 3.59
C SER A 155 1.28 8.14 4.94
N TYR A 156 1.99 7.76 6.01
CA TYR A 156 1.78 8.32 7.36
C TYR A 156 1.91 9.85 7.37
N LYS A 157 2.86 10.41 6.60
CA LYS A 157 3.03 11.86 6.42
C LYS A 157 1.77 12.55 5.85
N GLU A 158 1.00 11.87 5.00
CA GLU A 158 -0.24 12.42 4.42
C GLU A 158 -1.34 12.56 5.47
N TYR A 159 -1.28 11.81 6.57
CA TYR A 159 -2.21 11.90 7.70
C TYR A 159 -1.87 13.05 8.65
N GLN A 160 -0.64 13.56 8.61
CA GLN A 160 -0.19 14.62 9.53
C GLN A 160 -0.42 16.03 8.98
N TRP A 161 -0.39 16.20 7.65
CA TRP A 161 -0.41 17.51 7.01
C TRP A 161 -1.47 17.58 5.91
N LYS A 162 -2.37 18.57 6.00
CA LYS A 162 -3.47 18.78 5.04
C LYS A 162 -3.00 19.08 3.59
N ASN A 163 -1.74 19.46 3.39
CA ASN A 163 -1.17 19.85 2.09
C ASN A 163 0.12 19.08 1.78
N ASN A 164 0.13 17.76 1.98
CA ASN A 164 1.28 16.94 1.62
C ASN A 164 1.45 16.91 0.07
N PRO A 165 2.67 17.14 -0.47
CA PRO A 165 2.92 17.15 -1.91
C PRO A 165 2.59 15.83 -2.63
N ASP A 166 2.56 14.70 -1.92
CA ASP A 166 2.24 13.42 -2.54
C ASP A 166 0.76 13.22 -2.82
N ASN A 167 -0.10 13.62 -1.87
CA ASN A 167 -1.57 13.61 -1.91
C ASN A 167 -2.17 12.39 -2.66
N ILE A 168 -1.69 11.19 -2.33
CA ILE A 168 -2.12 9.93 -2.94
C ILE A 168 -3.34 9.39 -2.20
N CYS A 169 -3.33 9.53 -0.89
CA CYS A 169 -4.30 8.91 0.01
C CYS A 169 -5.53 9.79 0.23
N GLN A 170 -6.71 9.17 0.21
CA GLN A 170 -7.94 9.78 0.70
C GLN A 170 -8.00 9.64 2.23
N THR A 171 -7.16 10.40 2.93
CA THR A 171 -6.93 10.28 4.38
C THR A 171 -8.17 10.55 5.23
N ASN A 172 -9.04 11.47 4.77
CA ASN A 172 -10.31 11.79 5.45
C ASN A 172 -11.18 10.56 5.71
N PHE A 173 -11.13 9.53 4.84
CA PHE A 173 -11.91 8.30 5.02
C PHE A 173 -11.62 7.60 6.37
N ILE A 174 -10.39 7.71 6.86
CA ILE A 174 -9.99 7.16 8.17
C ILE A 174 -9.98 8.26 9.23
N LEU A 175 -9.52 9.47 8.90
CA LEU A 175 -9.42 10.57 9.87
C LEU A 175 -10.79 11.01 10.42
N GLU A 176 -11.86 10.91 9.65
CA GLU A 176 -13.23 11.22 10.11
C GLU A 176 -13.78 10.20 11.12
N MET A 177 -13.10 9.05 11.29
CA MET A 177 -13.43 8.06 12.33
C MET A 177 -12.79 8.40 13.68
N PHE A 178 -11.98 9.45 13.73
CA PHE A 178 -11.38 10.02 14.93
C PHE A 178 -11.89 11.42 15.16
N LYS A 179 -11.82 11.90 16.40
CA LYS A 179 -12.15 13.27 16.79
C LYS A 179 -11.28 14.29 16.05
N ASP A 180 -9.99 14.00 15.92
CA ASP A 180 -9.01 14.85 15.25
C ASP A 180 -7.76 14.04 14.82
N VAL A 181 -6.86 14.72 14.10
CA VAL A 181 -5.59 14.13 13.64
C VAL A 181 -4.70 13.69 14.81
N GLU A 182 -4.79 14.35 15.96
CA GLU A 182 -3.99 14.01 17.13
C GLU A 182 -4.44 12.68 17.75
N GLU A 183 -5.74 12.42 17.81
CA GLU A 183 -6.27 11.15 18.26
C GLU A 183 -5.81 10.00 17.36
N TYR A 184 -5.82 10.19 16.04
CA TYR A 184 -5.26 9.20 15.11
C TYR A 184 -3.76 8.99 15.34
N ARG A 185 -2.98 10.07 15.50
CA ARG A 185 -1.54 9.98 15.78
C ARG A 185 -1.28 9.17 17.06
N ASN A 186 -1.99 9.50 18.14
CA ASN A 186 -1.92 8.79 19.41
C ASN A 186 -2.34 7.33 19.26
N PHE A 187 -3.37 7.04 18.47
CA PHE A 187 -3.78 5.67 18.17
C PHE A 187 -2.67 4.88 17.46
N VAL A 188 -1.97 5.47 16.50
CA VAL A 188 -0.85 4.81 15.81
C VAL A 188 0.35 4.59 16.73
N GLU A 189 0.76 5.61 17.49
CA GLU A 189 1.96 5.57 18.34
C GLU A 189 1.77 4.69 19.58
N ASN A 190 0.68 4.89 20.34
CA ASN A 190 0.47 4.19 21.61
C ASN A 190 0.26 2.68 21.42
N ASN A 191 -0.15 2.25 20.22
CA ASN A 191 -0.38 0.85 19.92
C ASN A 191 0.83 0.12 19.33
N TYR A 192 1.99 0.78 19.16
CA TYR A 192 3.21 0.14 18.65
C TYR A 192 3.54 -1.17 19.39
N ASN A 193 3.60 -1.12 20.72
CA ASN A 193 3.94 -2.29 21.56
C ASN A 193 2.94 -3.45 21.39
N VAL A 194 1.66 -3.14 21.18
CA VAL A 194 0.62 -4.15 20.94
C VAL A 194 0.84 -4.79 19.56
N LEU A 195 1.08 -3.98 18.54
CA LEU A 195 1.35 -4.42 17.16
C LEU A 195 2.62 -5.27 17.08
N GLU A 196 3.68 -4.88 17.80
CA GLU A 196 4.96 -5.58 17.81
C GLU A 196 4.84 -6.99 18.39
N LYS A 197 4.13 -7.12 19.52
CA LYS A 197 3.95 -8.40 20.24
C LYS A 197 2.91 -9.30 19.58
N ASN A 198 2.00 -8.76 18.79
CA ASN A 198 0.91 -9.53 18.19
C ASN A 198 1.36 -10.29 16.93
N LYS A 199 1.88 -11.50 17.15
CA LYS A 199 2.29 -12.43 16.08
C LYS A 199 1.18 -12.75 15.08
N LYS A 200 -0.11 -12.71 15.50
CA LYS A 200 -1.23 -12.95 14.58
C LYS A 200 -1.34 -11.82 13.56
N ILE A 201 -1.22 -10.56 13.98
CA ILE A 201 -1.26 -9.41 13.07
C ILE A 201 -0.12 -9.49 12.04
N LYS A 202 1.11 -9.76 12.47
CA LYS A 202 2.27 -9.94 11.56
C LYS A 202 2.03 -11.06 10.54
N LYS A 203 1.55 -12.23 11.00
CA LYS A 203 1.24 -13.36 10.11
C LYS A 203 0.10 -13.07 9.12
N PHE A 204 -0.92 -12.32 9.53
CA PHE A 204 -2.03 -11.97 8.65
C PHE A 204 -1.69 -10.90 7.63
N CYS A 205 -0.66 -10.10 7.88
CA CYS A 205 -0.33 -8.96 7.04
C CYS A 205 0.89 -9.23 6.14
N ASP A 206 1.88 -10.01 6.58
CA ASP A 206 3.18 -10.14 5.90
C ASP A 206 3.41 -11.56 5.28
N GLU A 207 2.53 -12.53 5.59
CA GLU A 207 2.56 -13.92 5.10
C GLU A 207 1.31 -14.34 4.33
#